data_AF-A0A7G4RKA1-F1
#
_entry.id   AF-A0A7G4RKA1-F1
#
_cell.length_a   1.000
_cell.length_b   1.000
_cell.length_c   1.000
_cell.angle_alpha   90.00
_cell.angle_beta   90.00
_cell.angle_gamma   90.00
#
_symmetry.space_group_name_H-M   'P 1'
#
loop_
_entity.id
_entity.type
_entity.pdbx_description
1 polymer ?
#
loop_
_entity_poly.entity_id
_entity_poly.type
_entity_poly.pdbx_seq_one_letter_code
_entity_poly.pdbx_strand_id
1 'polypeptide(L)'
;MIVIFVHGWSATNTDSYGELPQWLESQSKNQTLNIRVGNIYLGRYISFDDSITVDDIARAFDQALRDEIADKLGDGERFACITHSTGGPIVRKWMDLYFKNNLEKCPLSHLIMLAPSNHGSALAQLGKSRLGRIKSFFEGVEPGQQVLDWLELGSDMSWQLNESWLDYECTAHGIYSFVLTGQKIDRQLYDALNSYTGEAGSDGIVRVAATNMNYSLLKLHQEGNNGENLVVSKMIRSKPMAFGVLPRLAHSGKNMGIIRSVTLANAATHPTAIWVLRCLQVKNTAAYNAIAIELDKLTKETQNNEHIEMVSTLIFKREYITNRYSMIVFRLIDDRGNHLADYDLFLTAGPKYSEQALPQGFFVDRQRNLNNRGKLTYFLDYDIMEAGINTPQMQGHLGFRIRAYPESSAQALAYYKVLDFHSSLADMNQIIHPNETVMVEIMLQRRVDKAVFRITNNLTPAKISGKPTGEKVD
;
A
#
# COMPACT_ATOMS: atom_id res chain seq x y z
N MET A 1 30.56 1.62 4.48
CA MET A 1 29.16 1.84 4.05
C MET A 1 28.60 3.09 4.72
N ILE A 2 27.92 3.94 3.95
CA ILE A 2 27.13 5.09 4.45
C ILE A 2 25.69 4.63 4.69
N VAL A 3 25.06 5.06 5.78
CA VAL A 3 23.67 4.76 6.13
C VAL A 3 22.90 6.06 6.36
N ILE A 4 21.76 6.21 5.69
CA ILE A 4 20.93 7.40 5.74
C ILE A 4 19.55 7.02 6.30
N PHE A 5 19.15 7.69 7.36
CA PHE A 5 17.82 7.55 7.94
C PHE A 5 16.84 8.52 7.28
N VAL A 6 15.62 8.06 6.98
CA VAL A 6 14.55 8.91 6.41
C VAL A 6 13.27 8.68 7.20
N HIS A 7 12.74 9.73 7.83
CA HIS A 7 11.56 9.64 8.71
C HIS A 7 10.25 9.54 7.92
N GLY A 8 9.13 9.38 8.64
CA GLY A 8 7.78 9.41 8.08
C GLY A 8 7.13 10.79 8.14
N TRP A 9 5.91 10.89 7.60
CA TRP A 9 5.07 12.07 7.80
C TRP A 9 4.85 12.36 9.29
N SER A 10 4.70 13.63 9.65
CA SER A 10 4.52 14.19 11.00
C SER A 10 5.75 14.29 11.92
N ALA A 11 6.92 13.81 11.50
CA ALA A 11 8.13 14.01 12.30
C ALA A 11 8.58 15.47 12.26
N THR A 12 8.70 16.10 13.44
CA THR A 12 9.23 17.46 13.61
C THR A 12 10.63 17.49 14.23
N ASN A 13 11.13 16.33 14.66
CA ASN A 13 12.42 16.17 15.29
C ASN A 13 13.03 14.80 14.92
N THR A 14 14.35 14.74 14.75
CA THR A 14 15.09 13.52 14.45
C THR A 14 15.14 12.53 15.61
N ASP A 15 14.67 12.90 16.81
CA ASP A 15 14.44 11.96 17.92
C ASP A 15 13.41 10.86 17.58
N SER A 16 12.65 11.04 16.49
CA SER A 16 11.80 10.00 15.90
C SER A 16 12.57 8.72 15.54
N TYR A 17 13.88 8.84 15.31
CA TYR A 17 14.76 7.70 15.02
C TYR A 17 15.12 6.86 16.26
N GLY A 18 14.69 7.26 17.45
CA GLY A 18 15.08 6.60 18.70
C GLY A 18 16.61 6.63 18.88
N GLU A 19 17.16 5.59 19.51
CA GLU A 19 18.62 5.44 19.65
C GLU A 19 19.19 4.40 18.65
N LEU A 20 18.40 3.99 17.65
CA LEU A 20 18.82 3.05 16.62
C LEU A 20 20.06 3.55 15.82
N PRO A 21 20.14 4.82 15.38
CA PRO A 21 21.34 5.34 14.72
C PRO A 21 22.60 5.19 15.57
N GLN A 22 22.56 5.64 16.83
CA GLN A 22 23.69 5.58 17.76
C GLN A 22 24.09 4.13 18.05
N TRP A 23 23.11 3.25 18.19
CA TRP A 23 23.39 1.83 18.37
C TRP A 23 24.05 1.21 17.14
N LEU A 24 23.57 1.48 15.92
CA LEU A 24 24.21 0.97 14.70
C LEU A 24 25.63 1.50 14.54
N GLU A 25 25.88 2.76 14.88
CA GLU A 25 27.23 3.30 14.90
C GLU A 25 28.12 2.54 15.89
N SER A 26 27.62 2.19 17.07
CA SER A 26 28.38 1.37 18.03
C SER A 26 28.75 -0.02 17.50
N GLN A 27 27.94 -0.60 16.60
CA GLN A 27 28.23 -1.91 15.99
C GLN A 27 29.41 -1.87 15.01
N SER A 28 29.80 -0.69 14.51
CA SER A 28 31.04 -0.53 13.72
C SER A 28 32.29 -0.90 14.51
N LYS A 29 32.32 -0.56 15.80
CA LYS A 29 33.47 -0.80 16.70
C LYS A 29 33.65 -2.28 17.01
N ASN A 30 32.58 -3.06 16.93
CA ASN A 30 32.58 -4.51 17.18
C ASN A 30 32.91 -5.34 15.92
N GLN A 31 33.30 -4.70 14.81
CA GLN A 31 33.60 -5.31 13.50
C GLN A 31 32.45 -6.11 12.86
N THR A 32 31.24 -6.06 13.43
CA THR A 32 30.03 -6.75 12.95
C THR A 32 29.45 -6.11 11.68
N LEU A 33 29.75 -4.82 11.46
CA LEU A 33 29.31 -4.03 10.31
C LEU A 33 30.48 -3.18 9.78
N ASN A 34 30.66 -3.15 8.47
CA ASN A 34 31.57 -2.19 7.82
C ASN A 34 30.88 -0.82 7.62
N ILE A 35 30.30 -0.27 8.68
CA ILE A 35 29.90 1.14 8.77
C ILE A 35 31.09 1.87 9.39
N ARG A 36 31.54 2.99 8.81
CA ARG A 36 32.58 3.80 9.45
C ARG A 36 31.93 4.74 10.46
N VAL A 37 32.60 5.02 11.58
CA VAL A 37 32.16 6.09 12.50
C VAL A 37 32.02 7.39 11.71
N GLY A 38 30.92 8.12 11.91
CA GLY A 38 30.59 9.33 11.13
C GLY A 38 29.89 9.08 9.78
N ASN A 39 29.57 7.82 9.44
CA ASN A 39 28.85 7.48 8.20
C ASN A 39 27.35 7.22 8.40
N ILE A 40 26.78 7.64 9.53
CA ILE A 40 25.33 7.60 9.77
C ILE A 40 24.77 9.02 9.66
N TYR A 41 23.78 9.19 8.80
CA TYR A 41 23.15 10.46 8.48
C TYR A 41 21.67 10.44 8.84
N LEU A 42 21.19 11.51 9.43
CA LEU A 42 19.78 11.69 9.79
C LEU A 42 19.13 12.63 8.78
N GLY A 43 18.41 12.07 7.82
CA GLY A 43 17.61 12.83 6.87
C GLY A 43 16.48 13.57 7.59
N ARG A 44 16.09 14.71 7.03
CA ARG A 44 14.94 15.49 7.46
C ARG A 44 14.25 16.07 6.23
N TYR A 45 12.93 16.06 6.21
CA TYR A 45 12.13 16.75 5.20
C TYR A 45 10.91 17.39 5.84
N ILE A 46 10.38 18.42 5.18
CA ILE A 46 9.20 19.13 5.65
C ILE A 46 7.96 18.37 5.15
N SER A 47 7.09 17.96 6.07
CA SER A 47 5.85 17.23 5.75
C SER A 47 4.57 17.96 6.15
N PHE A 48 4.69 19.16 6.73
CA PHE A 48 3.59 19.97 7.25
C PHE A 48 3.48 21.29 6.48
N ASP A 49 3.37 21.16 5.16
CA ASP A 49 3.18 22.24 4.21
C ASP A 49 2.30 21.70 3.08
N ASP A 50 1.15 22.32 2.84
CA ASP A 50 0.13 21.83 1.91
C ASP A 50 0.57 21.97 0.45
N SER A 51 1.65 22.71 0.15
CA SER A 51 2.20 22.84 -1.20
C SER A 51 3.21 21.74 -1.57
N ILE A 52 3.76 21.03 -0.57
CA ILE A 52 4.83 20.05 -0.77
C ILE A 52 4.25 18.67 -1.10
N THR A 53 4.66 18.11 -2.24
CA THR A 53 4.29 16.76 -2.65
C THR A 53 5.38 15.73 -2.32
N VAL A 54 5.05 14.43 -2.38
CA VAL A 54 6.05 13.34 -2.29
C VAL A 54 7.09 13.42 -3.41
N ASP A 55 6.70 13.93 -4.59
CA ASP A 55 7.61 14.15 -5.71
C ASP A 55 8.64 15.26 -5.42
N ASP A 56 8.19 16.37 -4.82
CA ASP A 56 9.09 17.46 -4.39
C ASP A 56 10.09 16.96 -3.34
N ILE A 57 9.62 16.16 -2.36
CA ILE A 57 10.48 15.58 -1.33
C ILE A 57 11.51 14.63 -1.95
N ALA A 58 11.11 13.79 -2.91
CA ALA A 58 12.03 12.90 -3.62
C ALA A 58 13.08 13.65 -4.44
N ARG A 59 12.72 14.79 -5.06
CA ARG A 59 13.68 15.67 -5.74
C ARG A 59 14.63 16.35 -4.75
N ALA A 60 14.12 16.84 -3.62
CA ALA A 60 14.93 17.43 -2.56
C ALA A 60 15.88 16.40 -1.92
N PHE A 61 15.45 15.14 -1.81
CA PHE A 61 16.30 14.04 -1.37
C PHE A 61 17.48 13.81 -2.33
N ASP A 62 17.26 13.83 -3.66
CA ASP A 62 18.35 13.74 -4.64
C ASP A 62 19.37 14.87 -4.46
N GLN A 63 18.88 16.11 -4.31
CA GLN A 63 19.75 17.26 -4.10
C GLN A 63 20.56 17.12 -2.81
N ALA A 64 19.93 16.71 -1.71
CA ALA A 64 20.62 16.48 -0.44
C ALA A 64 21.69 15.37 -0.54
N LEU A 65 21.46 14.32 -1.33
CA LEU A 65 22.49 13.31 -1.58
C LEU A 65 23.69 13.88 -2.34
N ARG A 66 23.45 14.75 -3.33
CA ARG A 66 24.53 15.41 -4.08
C ARG A 66 25.34 16.32 -3.16
N ASP A 67 24.67 17.11 -2.35
CA ASP A 67 25.32 18.11 -1.49
C ASP A 67 26.12 17.44 -0.35
N GLU A 68 25.57 16.39 0.25
CA GLU A 68 26.11 15.85 1.51
C GLU A 68 26.85 14.52 1.35
N ILE A 69 26.57 13.73 0.32
CA ILE A 69 26.99 12.33 0.24
C ILE A 69 27.87 12.04 -0.99
N ALA A 70 27.65 12.70 -2.12
CA ALA A 70 28.33 12.39 -3.38
C ALA A 70 29.87 12.38 -3.25
N ASP A 71 30.46 13.43 -2.67
CA ASP A 71 31.92 13.54 -2.48
C ASP A 71 32.48 12.58 -1.42
N LYS A 72 31.60 11.95 -0.63
CA LYS A 72 31.97 11.00 0.44
C LYS A 72 31.87 9.55 0.01
N LEU A 73 31.27 9.27 -1.14
CA LEU A 73 31.24 7.94 -1.75
C LEU A 73 32.46 7.77 -2.64
N GLY A 74 33.27 6.75 -2.38
CA GLY A 74 34.32 6.35 -3.31
C GLY A 74 33.75 5.79 -4.62
N ASP A 75 34.60 5.66 -5.63
CA ASP A 75 34.20 5.06 -6.91
C ASP A 75 33.58 3.66 -6.72
N GLY A 76 32.34 3.50 -7.17
CA GLY A 76 31.58 2.25 -7.03
C GLY A 76 31.05 1.97 -5.62
N GLU A 77 31.30 2.83 -4.63
CA GLU A 77 30.66 2.72 -3.33
C GLU A 77 29.18 3.13 -3.39
N ARG A 78 28.37 2.48 -2.55
CA ARG A 78 26.93 2.69 -2.47
C ARG A 78 26.52 2.96 -1.02
N PHE A 79 25.44 3.70 -0.83
CA PHE A 79 24.87 3.95 0.50
C PHE A 79 23.67 3.04 0.79
N ALA A 80 23.23 2.99 2.03
CA ALA A 80 22.02 2.31 2.47
C ALA A 80 21.02 3.33 3.01
N CYS A 81 19.73 3.08 2.83
CA CYS A 81 18.66 3.83 3.47
C CYS A 81 17.92 2.95 4.49
N ILE A 82 17.66 3.51 5.66
CA ILE A 82 16.70 2.99 6.64
C ILE A 82 15.57 4.00 6.72
N THR A 83 14.38 3.60 6.31
CA THR A 83 13.24 4.51 6.21
C THR A 83 12.15 4.15 7.20
N HIS A 84 11.35 5.13 7.63
CA HIS A 84 10.14 4.90 8.42
C HIS A 84 8.91 5.36 7.66
N SER A 85 7.82 4.59 7.68
CA SER A 85 6.51 5.04 7.19
C SER A 85 6.62 5.65 5.77
N THR A 86 6.18 6.90 5.57
CA THR A 86 6.25 7.63 4.29
C THR A 86 7.66 7.75 3.69
N GLY A 87 8.72 7.64 4.50
CA GLY A 87 10.10 7.65 4.02
C GLY A 87 10.41 6.53 3.03
N GLY A 88 9.75 5.36 3.16
CA GLY A 88 9.91 4.24 2.22
C GLY A 88 9.44 4.62 0.81
N PRO A 89 8.17 5.02 0.64
CA PRO A 89 7.68 5.57 -0.61
C PRO A 89 8.49 6.74 -1.18
N ILE A 90 9.01 7.64 -0.34
CA ILE A 90 9.85 8.76 -0.79
C ILE A 90 11.12 8.24 -1.48
N VAL A 91 11.86 7.32 -0.86
CA VAL A 91 13.08 6.76 -1.45
C VAL A 91 12.75 5.94 -2.70
N ARG A 92 11.65 5.21 -2.71
CA ARG A 92 11.15 4.52 -3.92
C ARG A 92 10.83 5.50 -5.04
N LYS A 93 10.17 6.62 -4.73
CA LYS A 93 9.84 7.68 -5.70
C LYS A 93 11.10 8.35 -6.24
N TRP A 94 12.11 8.58 -5.41
CA TRP A 94 13.43 9.05 -5.86
C TRP A 94 14.07 8.06 -6.83
N MET A 95 14.07 6.76 -6.53
CA MET A 95 14.53 5.74 -7.46
C MET A 95 13.74 5.77 -8.78
N ASP A 96 12.44 5.97 -8.72
CA ASP A 96 11.58 6.03 -9.90
C ASP A 96 11.86 7.24 -10.79
N LEU A 97 12.10 8.40 -10.19
CA LEU A 97 12.42 9.62 -10.93
C LEU A 97 13.77 9.55 -11.64
N TYR A 98 14.79 8.98 -10.99
CA TYR A 98 16.17 9.13 -11.45
C TYR A 98 16.81 7.83 -11.99
N PHE A 99 16.28 6.66 -11.61
CA PHE A 99 16.96 5.37 -11.85
C PHE A 99 16.08 4.25 -12.43
N LYS A 100 14.77 4.45 -12.64
CA LYS A 100 13.87 3.38 -13.12
C LYS A 100 14.33 2.67 -14.41
N ASN A 101 14.98 3.42 -15.31
CA ASN A 101 15.49 2.90 -16.58
C ASN A 101 17.01 2.64 -16.52
N ASN A 102 17.63 2.74 -15.34
CA ASN A 102 19.08 2.61 -15.14
C ASN A 102 19.39 2.24 -13.67
N LEU A 103 18.89 1.09 -13.21
CA LEU A 103 19.08 0.64 -11.83
C LEU A 103 20.54 0.31 -11.54
N GLU A 104 21.34 -0.02 -12.55
CA GLU A 104 22.77 -0.28 -12.44
C GLU A 104 23.58 0.93 -11.98
N LYS A 105 23.12 2.16 -12.27
CA LYS A 105 23.75 3.40 -11.79
C LYS A 105 23.17 3.91 -10.47
N CYS A 106 22.18 3.24 -9.90
CA CYS A 106 21.57 3.70 -8.65
C CYS A 106 22.59 3.60 -7.50
N PRO A 107 22.90 4.69 -6.77
CA PRO A 107 23.89 4.66 -5.69
C PRO A 107 23.37 3.99 -4.41
N LEU A 108 22.12 3.50 -4.40
CA LEU A 108 21.52 2.80 -3.27
C LEU A 108 21.85 1.31 -3.29
N SER A 109 22.41 0.78 -2.21
CA SER A 109 22.67 -0.66 -2.02
C SER A 109 21.59 -1.37 -1.21
N HIS A 110 21.02 -0.69 -0.21
CA HIS A 110 20.01 -1.28 0.68
C HIS A 110 18.88 -0.29 0.90
N LEU A 111 17.63 -0.77 0.82
CA LEU A 111 16.44 -0.03 1.20
C LEU A 111 15.71 -0.81 2.30
N ILE A 112 15.93 -0.46 3.56
CA ILE A 112 15.29 -1.11 4.70
C ILE A 112 14.12 -0.25 5.15
N MET A 113 12.91 -0.67 4.81
CA MET A 113 11.69 0.05 5.11
C MET A 113 11.06 -0.48 6.40
N LEU A 114 10.95 0.40 7.40
CA LEU A 114 10.34 0.11 8.69
C LEU A 114 8.91 0.67 8.70
N ALA A 115 7.92 -0.22 8.74
CA ALA A 115 6.49 0.08 8.66
C ALA A 115 6.10 1.04 7.52
N PRO A 116 6.54 0.82 6.26
CA PRO A 116 6.29 1.76 5.16
C PRO A 116 4.82 1.83 4.76
N SER A 117 4.34 3.00 4.35
CA SER A 117 2.99 3.18 3.78
C SER A 117 2.97 2.96 2.26
N ASN A 118 3.50 1.83 1.78
CA ASN A 118 3.71 1.56 0.35
C ASN A 118 2.43 1.61 -0.49
N HIS A 119 1.32 1.12 0.05
CA HIS A 119 -0.02 1.18 -0.57
C HIS A 119 -0.96 2.16 0.16
N GLY A 120 -0.41 3.10 0.93
CA GLY A 120 -1.14 4.08 1.72
C GLY A 120 -1.48 3.63 3.14
N SER A 121 -2.34 4.39 3.80
CA SER A 121 -2.82 4.18 5.18
C SER A 121 -4.28 4.60 5.30
N ALA A 122 -5.04 3.86 6.10
CA ALA A 122 -6.43 4.21 6.43
C ALA A 122 -6.54 5.55 7.19
N LEU A 123 -5.47 5.96 7.89
CA LEU A 123 -5.46 7.20 8.67
C LEU A 123 -5.55 8.46 7.79
N ALA A 124 -5.12 8.39 6.54
CA ALA A 124 -5.12 9.55 5.63
C ALA A 124 -6.52 10.09 5.31
N GLN A 125 -7.59 9.32 5.52
CA GLN A 125 -8.98 9.76 5.31
C GLN A 125 -9.62 10.48 6.51
N LEU A 126 -8.83 10.90 7.50
CA LEU A 126 -9.34 11.65 8.63
C LEU A 126 -10.15 12.87 8.18
N GLY A 127 -11.48 12.79 8.37
CA GLY A 127 -12.42 13.79 7.87
C GLY A 127 -12.23 15.20 8.44
N LYS A 128 -12.82 16.19 7.77
CA LYS A 128 -12.70 17.63 8.08
C LYS A 128 -12.94 18.01 9.55
N SER A 129 -13.82 17.31 10.27
CA SER A 129 -14.10 17.55 11.70
C SER A 129 -13.01 17.03 12.65
N ARG A 130 -12.15 16.12 12.19
CA ARG A 130 -11.03 15.53 12.93
C ARG A 130 -9.68 16.13 12.50
N LEU A 131 -9.57 16.58 11.25
CA LEU A 131 -8.57 17.55 10.81
C LEU A 131 -8.55 18.79 11.70
N GLY A 132 -9.71 19.26 12.20
CA GLY A 132 -9.78 20.32 13.21
C GLY A 132 -9.13 19.97 14.56
N ARG A 133 -9.16 18.69 14.97
CA ARG A 133 -8.49 18.21 16.19
C ARG A 133 -6.99 18.00 16.00
N ILE A 134 -6.59 17.52 14.81
CA ILE A 134 -5.18 17.46 14.39
C ILE A 134 -4.61 18.88 14.26
N LYS A 135 -5.28 19.79 13.56
CA LYS A 135 -4.91 21.22 13.49
C LYS A 135 -4.86 21.90 14.86
N SER A 136 -5.75 21.54 15.79
CA SER A 136 -5.69 22.04 17.17
C SER A 136 -4.55 21.42 17.99
N PHE A 137 -4.03 20.25 17.61
CA PHE A 137 -2.88 19.60 18.23
C PHE A 137 -1.55 20.16 17.68
N PHE A 138 -1.58 20.69 16.46
CA PHE A 138 -0.44 21.28 15.76
C PHE A 138 -0.52 22.81 15.64
N GLU A 139 -1.20 23.47 16.57
CA GLU A 139 -1.19 24.95 16.73
C GLU A 139 -1.45 25.77 15.44
N GLY A 140 -2.30 25.28 14.53
CA GLY A 140 -2.62 25.99 13.29
C GLY A 140 -1.65 25.78 12.12
N VAL A 141 -0.73 24.83 12.20
CA VAL A 141 0.16 24.42 11.09
C VAL A 141 -0.61 23.63 10.02
N GLU A 142 -0.22 23.80 8.75
CA GLU A 142 -0.75 23.05 7.61
C GLU A 142 -0.48 21.54 7.77
N PRO A 143 -1.47 20.66 7.51
CA PRO A 143 -1.33 19.22 7.74
C PRO A 143 -0.40 18.53 6.70
N GLY A 144 -0.01 19.22 5.63
CA GLY A 144 0.72 18.61 4.52
C GLY A 144 -0.22 17.81 3.62
N GLN A 145 -1.29 18.46 3.16
CA GLN A 145 -2.43 17.83 2.47
C GLN A 145 -1.99 16.98 1.27
N GLN A 146 -1.03 17.44 0.47
CA GLN A 146 -0.56 16.68 -0.71
C GLN A 146 0.16 15.38 -0.33
N VAL A 147 0.89 15.36 0.79
CA VAL A 147 1.51 14.14 1.32
C VAL A 147 0.42 13.21 1.87
N LEU A 148 -0.60 13.74 2.53
CA LEU A 148 -1.75 12.95 3.01
C LEU A 148 -2.58 12.38 1.85
N ASP A 149 -2.81 13.15 0.80
CA ASP A 149 -3.50 12.70 -0.42
C ASP A 149 -2.71 11.57 -1.11
N TRP A 150 -1.38 11.61 -1.06
CA TRP A 150 -0.54 10.50 -1.51
C TRP A 150 -0.71 9.27 -0.61
N LEU A 151 -0.73 9.46 0.71
CA LEU A 151 -0.87 8.39 1.70
C LEU A 151 -2.27 7.79 1.76
N GLU A 152 -3.26 8.43 1.15
CA GLU A 152 -4.61 7.90 1.09
C GLU A 152 -4.66 6.56 0.34
N LEU A 153 -5.35 5.57 0.93
CA LEU A 153 -5.55 4.29 0.25
C LEU A 153 -6.17 4.51 -1.13
N GLY A 154 -5.57 3.85 -2.13
CA GLY A 154 -6.00 3.96 -3.52
C GLY A 154 -5.63 5.27 -4.21
N SER A 155 -4.75 6.11 -3.65
CA SER A 155 -4.27 7.32 -4.34
C SER A 155 -3.65 6.99 -5.69
N ASP A 156 -3.85 7.86 -6.69
CA ASP A 156 -3.28 7.65 -8.02
C ASP A 156 -1.76 7.67 -8.00
N MET A 157 -1.17 8.51 -7.14
CA MET A 157 0.28 8.63 -7.03
C MET A 157 0.91 7.36 -6.42
N SER A 158 0.31 6.78 -5.38
CA SER A 158 0.74 5.48 -4.83
C SER A 158 0.53 4.36 -5.87
N TRP A 159 -0.61 4.36 -6.57
CA TRP A 159 -0.88 3.40 -7.64
C TRP A 159 0.18 3.45 -8.72
N GLN A 160 0.50 4.64 -9.25
CA GLN A 160 1.49 4.80 -10.32
C GLN A 160 2.88 4.35 -9.90
N LEU A 161 3.31 4.68 -8.67
CA LEU A 161 4.60 4.24 -8.16
C LEU A 161 4.67 2.71 -8.00
N ASN A 162 3.60 2.09 -7.49
CA ASN A 162 3.53 0.63 -7.39
C ASN A 162 3.46 -0.03 -8.76
N GLU A 163 2.66 0.49 -9.70
CA GLU A 163 2.60 -0.05 -11.06
C GLU A 163 3.97 0.03 -11.77
N SER A 164 4.70 1.14 -11.61
CA SER A 164 6.07 1.29 -12.13
C SER A 164 7.04 0.27 -11.50
N TRP A 165 6.91 0.03 -10.19
CA TRP A 165 7.84 -0.82 -9.43
C TRP A 165 7.75 -2.31 -9.79
N LEU A 166 6.68 -2.77 -10.46
CA LEU A 166 6.50 -4.18 -10.84
C LEU A 166 7.62 -4.70 -11.76
N ASP A 167 8.23 -3.81 -12.55
CA ASP A 167 9.27 -4.16 -13.53
C ASP A 167 10.71 -4.06 -12.96
N TYR A 168 10.86 -3.78 -11.65
CA TYR A 168 12.17 -3.53 -11.05
C TYR A 168 12.89 -4.83 -10.64
N GLU A 169 14.10 -5.04 -11.17
CA GLU A 169 15.00 -6.15 -10.83
C GLU A 169 16.08 -5.71 -9.83
N CYS A 170 15.68 -5.16 -8.68
CA CYS A 170 16.58 -4.54 -7.70
C CYS A 170 17.79 -5.42 -7.34
N THR A 171 17.56 -6.68 -7.00
CA THR A 171 18.62 -7.60 -6.53
C THR A 171 19.63 -7.94 -7.62
N ALA A 172 19.19 -8.01 -8.89
CA ALA A 172 20.08 -8.21 -10.03
C ALA A 172 21.07 -7.04 -10.22
N HIS A 173 20.66 -5.84 -9.80
CA HIS A 173 21.48 -4.63 -9.81
C HIS A 173 22.11 -4.31 -8.43
N GLY A 174 22.20 -5.29 -7.54
CA GLY A 174 22.84 -5.17 -6.23
C GLY A 174 22.10 -4.27 -5.23
N ILE A 175 20.82 -4.01 -5.46
CA ILE A 175 19.93 -3.26 -4.56
C ILE A 175 19.12 -4.27 -3.74
N TYR A 176 19.27 -4.25 -2.43
CA TYR A 176 18.58 -5.15 -1.51
C TYR A 176 17.50 -4.39 -0.74
N SER A 177 16.23 -4.64 -1.08
CA SER A 177 15.09 -3.97 -0.44
C SER A 177 14.40 -4.89 0.57
N PHE A 178 14.03 -4.35 1.73
CA PHE A 178 13.42 -5.09 2.82
C PHE A 178 12.22 -4.31 3.35
N VAL A 179 11.14 -5.00 3.69
CA VAL A 179 10.02 -4.44 4.44
C VAL A 179 9.96 -5.14 5.79
N LEU A 180 10.11 -4.38 6.87
CA LEU A 180 9.91 -4.86 8.23
C LEU A 180 8.77 -4.05 8.86
N THR A 181 7.75 -4.71 9.39
CA THR A 181 6.61 -4.04 10.01
C THR A 181 6.26 -4.68 11.35
N GLY A 182 5.50 -3.99 12.18
CA GLY A 182 4.81 -4.61 13.32
C GLY A 182 3.38 -5.00 12.97
N GLN A 183 2.70 -5.61 13.92
CA GLN A 183 1.24 -5.78 13.89
C GLN A 183 0.58 -5.58 15.27
N LYS A 184 1.33 -5.05 16.24
CA LYS A 184 0.77 -4.66 17.53
C LYS A 184 0.24 -3.24 17.45
N ILE A 185 -0.77 -3.00 18.28
CA ILE A 185 -1.43 -1.72 18.40
C ILE A 185 -1.18 -1.22 19.81
N ASP A 186 -0.56 -0.05 19.92
CA ASP A 186 -0.43 0.63 21.21
C ASP A 186 -1.79 1.21 21.63
N ARG A 187 -2.60 0.38 22.30
CA ARG A 187 -3.96 0.75 22.70
C ARG A 187 -4.00 1.94 23.66
N GLN A 188 -2.94 2.19 24.45
CA GLN A 188 -2.91 3.37 25.32
C GLN A 188 -2.74 4.67 24.53
N LEU A 189 -1.98 4.62 23.44
CA LEU A 189 -1.77 5.77 22.55
C LEU A 189 -2.98 6.01 21.62
N TYR A 190 -3.67 4.94 21.22
CA TYR A 190 -4.62 4.96 20.12
C TYR A 190 -6.12 4.86 20.50
N ASP A 191 -6.47 4.26 21.66
CA ASP A 191 -7.89 4.11 22.08
C ASP A 191 -8.60 5.45 22.31
N ALA A 192 -7.86 6.53 22.55
CA ALA A 192 -8.44 7.85 22.86
C ALA A 192 -8.68 8.75 21.64
N LEU A 193 -8.13 8.42 20.45
CA LEU A 193 -8.00 9.37 19.35
C LEU A 193 -8.78 8.97 18.07
N ASN A 194 -8.87 7.68 17.70
CA ASN A 194 -9.50 7.28 16.44
C ASN A 194 -9.90 5.79 16.37
N SER A 195 -11.08 5.46 15.83
CA SER A 195 -11.49 4.07 15.57
C SER A 195 -10.66 3.36 14.49
N TYR A 196 -9.98 4.13 13.63
CA TYR A 196 -9.05 3.60 12.62
C TYR A 196 -7.65 3.27 13.20
N THR A 197 -7.33 3.78 14.40
CA THR A 197 -6.10 3.41 15.12
C THR A 197 -6.46 2.29 16.08
N GLY A 198 -6.42 1.05 15.61
CA GLY A 198 -7.07 -0.07 16.31
C GLY A 198 -7.47 -1.26 15.43
N GLU A 199 -7.30 -1.15 14.12
CA GLU A 199 -7.67 -2.19 13.16
C GLU A 199 -6.72 -3.41 13.27
N ALA A 200 -7.28 -4.60 13.48
CA ALA A 200 -6.51 -5.85 13.48
C ALA A 200 -5.80 -6.04 12.13
N GLY A 201 -4.60 -6.62 12.15
CA GLY A 201 -3.76 -6.73 10.95
C GLY A 201 -3.07 -5.42 10.54
N SER A 202 -2.96 -4.46 11.47
CA SER A 202 -2.18 -3.24 11.32
C SER A 202 -1.23 -3.05 12.49
N ASP A 203 -0.26 -2.15 12.34
CA ASP A 203 0.60 -1.69 13.44
C ASP A 203 -0.01 -0.50 14.21
N GLY A 204 -1.32 -0.27 14.04
CA GLY A 204 -2.05 0.87 14.58
C GLY A 204 -2.15 2.07 13.63
N ILE A 205 -1.41 2.10 12.52
CA ILE A 205 -1.47 3.18 11.52
C ILE A 205 -1.52 2.63 10.10
N VAL A 206 -0.67 1.65 9.78
CA VAL A 206 -0.57 1.05 8.45
C VAL A 206 -0.92 -0.43 8.53
N ARG A 207 -1.83 -0.88 7.67
CA ARG A 207 -2.14 -2.29 7.51
C ARG A 207 -0.90 -3.05 7.09
N VAL A 208 -0.67 -4.24 7.66
CA VAL A 208 0.44 -5.11 7.27
C VAL A 208 0.42 -5.34 5.75
N ALA A 209 -0.76 -5.61 5.17
CA ALA A 209 -0.97 -5.74 3.72
C ALA A 209 -0.58 -4.50 2.91
N ALA A 210 -0.73 -3.30 3.48
CA ALA A 210 -0.37 -2.05 2.82
C ALA A 210 1.13 -1.71 2.92
N THR A 211 1.85 -2.32 3.86
CA THR A 211 3.31 -2.18 3.96
C THR A 211 4.06 -3.07 2.96
N ASN A 212 3.51 -4.25 2.67
CA ASN A 212 4.19 -5.29 1.92
C ASN A 212 4.39 -4.90 0.45
N MET A 213 5.54 -5.27 -0.10
CA MET A 213 5.92 -5.05 -1.50
C MET A 213 5.90 -6.33 -2.33
N ASN A 214 5.42 -7.44 -1.74
CA ASN A 214 4.88 -8.57 -2.47
C ASN A 214 3.40 -8.25 -2.76
N TYR A 215 3.07 -8.02 -4.03
CA TYR A 215 1.73 -7.65 -4.48
C TYR A 215 1.52 -8.02 -5.94
N SER A 216 0.27 -8.00 -6.36
CA SER A 216 -0.13 -8.32 -7.73
C SER A 216 -0.89 -7.15 -8.38
N LEU A 217 -0.74 -7.00 -9.70
CA LEU A 217 -1.57 -6.13 -10.52
C LEU A 217 -2.35 -6.97 -11.53
N LEU A 218 -3.66 -6.79 -11.52
CA LEU A 218 -4.61 -7.37 -12.45
C LEU A 218 -5.32 -6.24 -13.20
N LYS A 219 -5.30 -6.28 -14.53
CA LYS A 219 -6.07 -5.39 -15.40
C LYS A 219 -7.10 -6.21 -16.17
N LEU A 220 -8.36 -5.88 -15.97
CA LEU A 220 -9.52 -6.52 -16.57
C LEU A 220 -10.24 -5.51 -17.46
N HIS A 221 -10.27 -5.79 -18.75
CA HIS A 221 -10.81 -4.88 -19.74
C HIS A 221 -12.07 -5.47 -20.34
N GLN A 222 -13.16 -4.71 -20.34
CA GLN A 222 -14.40 -5.15 -20.95
C GLN A 222 -14.27 -5.07 -22.47
N GLU A 223 -14.54 -6.17 -23.15
CA GLU A 223 -14.50 -6.27 -24.60
C GLU A 223 -15.82 -6.78 -25.20
N GLY A 224 -16.02 -6.47 -26.48
CA GLY A 224 -17.12 -7.00 -27.28
C GLY A 224 -18.44 -6.22 -27.21
N ASN A 225 -19.25 -6.41 -28.25
CA ASN A 225 -20.48 -5.64 -28.49
C ASN A 225 -21.58 -5.91 -27.44
N ASN A 226 -21.53 -7.08 -26.80
CA ASN A 226 -22.50 -7.50 -25.79
C ASN A 226 -22.11 -7.02 -24.37
N GLY A 227 -20.82 -6.73 -24.12
CA GLY A 227 -20.35 -6.20 -22.83
C GLY A 227 -20.31 -7.22 -21.72
N GLU A 228 -20.23 -8.50 -22.05
CA GLU A 228 -20.26 -9.60 -21.08
C GLU A 228 -18.85 -10.15 -20.80
N ASN A 229 -17.89 -9.86 -21.69
CA ASN A 229 -16.56 -10.46 -21.60
C ASN A 229 -15.60 -9.48 -20.92
N LEU A 230 -15.05 -9.90 -19.78
CA LEU A 230 -13.81 -9.34 -19.26
C LEU A 230 -12.65 -10.18 -19.76
N VAL A 231 -11.69 -9.51 -20.37
CA VAL A 231 -10.41 -10.11 -20.70
C VAL A 231 -9.35 -9.64 -19.72
N VAL A 232 -8.44 -10.54 -19.37
CA VAL A 232 -7.24 -10.20 -18.61
C VAL A 232 -6.27 -9.51 -19.57
N SER A 233 -6.14 -8.20 -19.50
CA SER A 233 -5.21 -7.44 -20.34
C SER A 233 -3.79 -7.41 -19.77
N LYS A 234 -3.66 -7.48 -18.44
CA LYS A 234 -2.38 -7.64 -17.75
C LYS A 234 -2.59 -8.39 -16.45
N MET A 235 -1.73 -9.37 -16.18
CA MET A 235 -1.60 -9.99 -14.86
C MET A 235 -0.12 -10.13 -14.57
N ILE A 236 0.34 -9.46 -13.50
CA ILE A 236 1.74 -9.45 -13.11
C ILE A 236 1.84 -9.44 -11.59
N ARG A 237 2.86 -10.10 -11.07
CA ARG A 237 3.21 -10.10 -9.66
C ARG A 237 4.57 -9.45 -9.50
N SER A 238 4.77 -8.71 -8.41
CA SER A 238 6.07 -8.14 -8.09
C SER A 238 7.11 -9.25 -7.90
N LYS A 239 8.38 -8.90 -8.09
CA LYS A 239 9.46 -9.79 -7.68
C LYS A 239 9.44 -9.98 -6.16
N PRO A 240 9.73 -11.19 -5.66
CA PRO A 240 9.76 -11.45 -4.23
C PRO A 240 10.65 -10.46 -3.49
N MET A 241 10.07 -9.76 -2.52
CA MET A 241 10.79 -8.85 -1.62
C MET A 241 10.83 -9.44 -0.22
N ALA A 242 11.98 -9.31 0.45
CA ALA A 242 12.14 -9.75 1.83
C ALA A 242 11.17 -8.96 2.73
N PHE A 243 10.27 -9.68 3.39
CA PHE A 243 9.18 -9.12 4.20
C PHE A 243 9.11 -9.80 5.56
N GLY A 244 9.02 -9.03 6.64
CA GLY A 244 8.95 -9.53 8.00
C GLY A 244 7.97 -8.77 8.90
N VAL A 245 7.06 -9.49 9.56
CA VAL A 245 6.31 -8.98 10.71
C VAL A 245 7.13 -9.23 11.97
N LEU A 246 7.65 -8.17 12.57
CA LEU A 246 8.49 -8.17 13.76
C LEU A 246 7.62 -8.26 15.03
N PRO A 247 8.05 -9.04 16.04
CA PRO A 247 7.24 -9.29 17.22
C PRO A 247 7.15 -8.06 18.13
N ARG A 248 5.93 -7.80 18.60
CA ARG A 248 5.52 -6.84 19.62
C ARG A 248 5.73 -5.38 19.25
N LEU A 249 5.76 -5.07 17.97
CA LEU A 249 5.98 -3.71 17.49
C LEU A 249 4.69 -3.07 16.95
N ALA A 250 4.54 -1.79 17.24
CA ALA A 250 3.54 -0.87 16.70
C ALA A 250 4.20 0.15 15.77
N HIS A 251 3.41 0.97 15.09
CA HIS A 251 3.93 1.95 14.13
C HIS A 251 4.88 2.97 14.77
N SER A 252 4.51 3.42 15.97
CA SER A 252 5.17 4.51 16.68
C SER A 252 5.02 4.35 18.21
N GLY A 253 5.74 5.17 18.98
CA GLY A 253 5.71 5.16 20.44
C GLY A 253 7.03 4.72 21.08
N LYS A 254 7.27 5.18 22.31
CA LYS A 254 8.53 4.93 23.05
C LYS A 254 8.63 3.52 23.63
N ASN A 255 7.50 2.82 23.77
CA ASN A 255 7.45 1.51 24.41
C ASN A 255 7.52 0.35 23.41
N MET A 256 6.80 0.49 22.29
CA MET A 256 6.71 -0.55 21.26
C MET A 256 6.77 -0.03 19.81
N GLY A 257 7.03 1.26 19.60
CA GLY A 257 7.13 1.79 18.24
C GLY A 257 8.33 1.23 17.50
N ILE A 258 8.13 0.73 16.27
CA ILE A 258 9.11 -0.02 15.49
C ILE A 258 10.51 0.61 15.45
N ILE A 259 10.61 1.95 15.52
CA ILE A 259 11.89 2.65 15.65
C ILE A 259 12.06 3.29 17.03
N ARG A 260 11.12 4.15 17.44
CA ARG A 260 11.29 5.02 18.62
C ARG A 260 11.42 4.27 19.95
N SER A 261 11.05 2.98 20.02
CA SER A 261 11.29 2.16 21.22
C SER A 261 12.68 1.55 21.32
N VAL A 262 13.52 1.70 20.29
CA VAL A 262 14.93 1.25 20.35
C VAL A 262 15.73 2.21 21.24
N THR A 263 16.31 1.66 22.30
CA THR A 263 17.26 2.34 23.20
C THR A 263 18.58 1.57 23.22
N LEU A 264 19.69 2.22 23.54
CA LEU A 264 21.00 1.59 23.75
C LEU A 264 20.93 0.45 24.77
N ALA A 265 20.06 0.57 25.78
CA ALA A 265 19.86 -0.43 26.81
C ALA A 265 19.15 -1.71 26.29
N ASN A 266 18.28 -1.60 25.29
CA ASN A 266 17.50 -2.74 24.78
C ASN A 266 17.90 -3.20 23.37
N ALA A 267 18.68 -2.41 22.63
CA ALA A 267 18.89 -2.62 21.19
C ALA A 267 19.55 -3.96 20.86
N ALA A 268 20.38 -4.51 21.74
CA ALA A 268 20.99 -5.84 21.56
C ALA A 268 19.95 -6.98 21.46
N THR A 269 18.76 -6.79 22.01
CA THR A 269 17.65 -7.77 21.97
C THR A 269 16.40 -7.23 21.28
N HIS A 270 16.41 -5.97 20.84
CA HIS A 270 15.26 -5.35 20.19
C HIS A 270 15.09 -5.89 18.76
N PRO A 271 13.90 -6.40 18.37
CA PRO A 271 13.69 -7.03 17.06
C PRO A 271 14.11 -6.15 15.88
N THR A 272 13.72 -4.87 15.88
CA THR A 272 14.13 -3.92 14.83
C THR A 272 15.64 -3.82 14.69
N ALA A 273 16.36 -3.59 15.79
CA ALA A 273 17.80 -3.37 15.77
C ALA A 273 18.53 -4.62 15.23
N ILE A 274 18.13 -5.81 15.69
CA ILE A 274 18.64 -7.09 15.19
C ILE A 274 18.40 -7.23 13.69
N TRP A 275 17.16 -7.05 13.23
CA TRP A 275 16.83 -7.31 11.83
C TRP A 275 17.39 -6.26 10.87
N VAL A 276 17.43 -4.99 11.27
CA VAL A 276 18.11 -3.94 10.51
C VAL A 276 19.59 -4.25 10.35
N LEU A 277 20.26 -4.65 11.44
CA LEU A 277 21.66 -5.07 11.41
C LEU A 277 21.88 -6.22 10.41
N ARG A 278 21.04 -7.26 10.48
CA ARG A 278 21.12 -8.41 9.57
C ARG A 278 20.87 -8.02 8.10
N CYS A 279 19.91 -7.14 7.84
CA CYS A 279 19.64 -6.66 6.48
C CYS A 279 20.85 -5.88 5.92
N LEU A 280 21.49 -5.02 6.72
CA LEU A 280 22.68 -4.27 6.33
C LEU A 280 23.92 -5.16 6.07
N GLN A 281 23.93 -6.37 6.62
CA GLN A 281 25.01 -7.35 6.42
C GLN A 281 24.88 -8.12 5.10
N VAL A 282 23.74 -8.03 4.40
CA VAL A 282 23.58 -8.64 3.08
C VAL A 282 24.60 -8.03 2.09
N LYS A 283 25.19 -8.89 1.26
CA LYS A 283 26.20 -8.50 0.25
C LYS A 283 25.95 -9.10 -1.13
N ASN A 284 25.14 -10.14 -1.21
CA ASN A 284 24.87 -10.87 -2.45
C ASN A 284 23.45 -11.44 -2.43
N THR A 285 22.97 -11.87 -3.59
CA THR A 285 21.63 -12.43 -3.78
C THR A 285 21.37 -13.68 -2.94
N ALA A 286 22.38 -14.53 -2.72
CA ALA A 286 22.21 -15.74 -1.88
C ALA A 286 21.91 -15.38 -0.42
N ALA A 287 22.66 -14.42 0.14
CA ALA A 287 22.42 -13.90 1.49
C ALA A 287 21.06 -13.18 1.59
N TYR A 288 20.67 -12.44 0.56
CA TYR A 288 19.35 -11.80 0.50
C TYR A 288 18.22 -12.83 0.53
N ASN A 289 18.31 -13.89 -0.28
CA ASN A 289 17.32 -14.96 -0.32
C ASN A 289 17.24 -15.71 1.03
N ALA A 290 18.37 -15.92 1.69
CA ALA A 290 18.39 -16.51 3.03
C ALA A 290 17.65 -15.63 4.05
N ILE A 291 17.93 -14.31 4.06
CA ILE A 291 17.20 -13.36 4.93
C ILE A 291 15.70 -13.33 4.61
N ALA A 292 15.30 -13.39 3.35
CA ALA A 292 13.90 -13.44 2.96
C ALA A 292 13.17 -14.68 3.51
N ILE A 293 13.80 -15.86 3.45
CA ILE A 293 13.25 -17.11 4.02
C ILE A 293 13.11 -16.99 5.54
N GLU A 294 14.12 -16.43 6.21
CA GLU A 294 14.08 -16.29 7.67
C GLU A 294 13.04 -15.27 8.13
N LEU A 295 12.83 -14.17 7.39
CA LEU A 295 11.79 -13.18 7.68
C LEU A 295 10.37 -13.74 7.44
N ASP A 296 10.18 -14.60 6.43
CA ASP A 296 8.92 -15.34 6.24
C ASP A 296 8.63 -16.27 7.43
N LYS A 297 9.65 -17.00 7.90
CA LYS A 297 9.53 -17.82 9.11
C LYS A 297 9.19 -16.97 10.34
N LEU A 298 9.90 -15.88 10.56
CA LEU A 298 9.64 -14.94 11.67
C LEU A 298 8.22 -14.39 11.61
N THR A 299 7.73 -14.05 10.42
CA THR A 299 6.37 -13.56 10.21
C THR A 299 5.37 -14.58 10.70
N LYS A 300 5.47 -15.83 10.24
CA LYS A 300 4.58 -16.91 10.66
C LYS A 300 4.61 -17.13 12.17
N GLU A 301 5.79 -17.16 12.77
CA GLU A 301 5.95 -17.31 14.23
C GLU A 301 5.32 -16.13 14.98
N THR A 302 5.56 -14.90 14.54
CA THR A 302 5.03 -13.68 15.16
C THR A 302 3.51 -13.65 15.07
N GLN A 303 2.94 -13.90 13.89
CA GLN A 303 1.48 -13.86 13.69
C GLN A 303 0.78 -14.96 14.50
N ASN A 304 1.37 -16.15 14.59
CA ASN A 304 0.85 -17.23 15.44
C ASN A 304 0.89 -16.84 16.93
N ASN A 305 2.01 -16.29 17.40
CA ASN A 305 2.18 -15.89 18.81
C ASN A 305 1.30 -14.69 19.20
N GLU A 306 0.95 -13.84 18.24
CA GLU A 306 0.19 -12.62 18.45
C GLU A 306 -1.27 -12.73 18.00
N HIS A 307 -1.71 -13.92 17.61
CA HIS A 307 -3.06 -14.19 17.12
C HIS A 307 -4.13 -13.83 18.16
N ILE A 308 -3.89 -14.14 19.44
CA ILE A 308 -4.79 -13.81 20.54
C ILE A 308 -4.09 -12.84 21.50
N GLU A 309 -4.79 -11.78 21.85
CA GLU A 309 -4.35 -10.85 22.87
C GLU A 309 -5.43 -10.62 23.94
N MET A 310 -5.06 -10.86 25.19
CA MET A 310 -5.93 -10.65 26.34
C MET A 310 -5.59 -9.33 27.03
N VAL A 311 -6.49 -8.35 26.95
CA VAL A 311 -6.35 -7.06 27.63
C VAL A 311 -7.25 -7.05 28.85
N SER A 312 -6.65 -6.89 30.04
CA SER A 312 -7.41 -6.75 31.28
C SER A 312 -7.73 -5.27 31.53
N THR A 313 -9.00 -4.94 31.64
CA THR A 313 -9.46 -3.65 32.19
C THR A 313 -9.77 -3.81 33.68
N LEU A 314 -10.07 -2.70 34.37
CA LEU A 314 -10.46 -2.73 35.79
C LEU A 314 -11.71 -3.59 36.06
N ILE A 315 -12.55 -3.85 35.06
CA ILE A 315 -13.87 -4.47 35.23
C ILE A 315 -14.01 -5.79 34.45
N PHE A 316 -13.37 -5.91 33.29
CA PHE A 316 -13.48 -7.11 32.44
C PHE A 316 -12.19 -7.38 31.67
N LYS A 317 -12.02 -8.64 31.26
CA LYS A 317 -10.99 -9.03 30.28
C LYS A 317 -11.59 -8.99 28.89
N ARG A 318 -10.88 -8.38 27.95
CA ARG A 318 -11.26 -8.33 26.53
C ARG A 318 -10.26 -9.12 25.72
N GLU A 319 -10.76 -10.04 24.92
CA GLU A 319 -9.99 -10.77 23.93
C GLU A 319 -9.98 -10.01 22.60
N TYR A 320 -8.82 -9.94 21.97
CA TYR A 320 -8.65 -9.44 20.61
C TYR A 320 -8.02 -10.55 19.77
N ILE A 321 -8.67 -10.88 18.66
CA ILE A 321 -8.18 -11.85 17.68
C ILE A 321 -7.61 -11.07 16.49
N THR A 322 -6.41 -11.45 16.06
CA THR A 322 -5.73 -10.90 14.89
C THR A 322 -5.48 -12.03 13.90
N ASN A 323 -6.25 -12.03 12.81
CA ASN A 323 -6.05 -12.95 11.69
C ASN A 323 -4.97 -12.43 10.74
N ARG A 324 -4.71 -13.17 9.67
CA ARG A 324 -4.04 -12.65 8.48
C ARG A 324 -5.07 -11.94 7.61
N TYR A 325 -4.64 -10.87 6.93
CA TYR A 325 -5.54 -10.03 6.12
C TYR A 325 -4.94 -9.75 4.75
N SER A 326 -5.80 -9.46 3.78
CA SER A 326 -5.42 -9.03 2.43
C SER A 326 -6.10 -7.72 2.08
N MET A 327 -5.48 -6.94 1.19
CA MET A 327 -6.05 -5.69 0.71
C MET A 327 -6.27 -5.75 -0.80
N ILE A 328 -7.43 -5.30 -1.27
CA ILE A 328 -7.70 -5.16 -2.71
C ILE A 328 -7.97 -3.69 -3.00
N VAL A 329 -7.18 -3.10 -3.89
CA VAL A 329 -7.37 -1.73 -4.38
C VAL A 329 -7.94 -1.81 -5.79
N PHE A 330 -9.21 -1.47 -5.94
CA PHE A 330 -9.88 -1.35 -7.23
C PHE A 330 -9.67 0.02 -7.85
N ARG A 331 -9.43 0.04 -9.16
CA ARG A 331 -9.45 1.22 -10.03
C ARG A 331 -10.47 1.02 -11.13
N LEU A 332 -11.51 1.83 -11.13
CA LEU A 332 -12.62 1.76 -12.07
C LEU A 332 -12.54 2.92 -13.05
N ILE A 333 -12.37 2.58 -14.33
CA ILE A 333 -12.25 3.54 -15.43
C ILE A 333 -13.19 3.17 -16.58
N ASP A 334 -13.47 4.14 -17.46
CA ASP A 334 -14.04 3.85 -18.77
C ASP A 334 -12.94 3.62 -19.83
N ASP A 335 -13.36 3.18 -21.01
CA ASP A 335 -12.55 2.95 -22.22
C ASP A 335 -12.02 4.24 -22.87
N ARG A 336 -12.30 5.41 -22.26
CA ARG A 336 -11.71 6.70 -22.60
C ARG A 336 -10.72 7.16 -21.52
N GLY A 337 -10.47 6.34 -20.50
CA GLY A 337 -9.55 6.61 -19.40
C GLY A 337 -10.12 7.48 -18.27
N ASN A 338 -11.41 7.83 -18.32
CA ASN A 338 -12.05 8.63 -17.27
C ASN A 338 -12.32 7.76 -16.04
N HIS A 339 -12.23 8.35 -14.85
CA HIS A 339 -12.60 7.67 -13.62
C HIS A 339 -14.12 7.50 -13.51
N LEU A 340 -14.55 6.32 -13.08
CA LEU A 340 -15.96 6.07 -12.77
C LEU A 340 -16.31 6.67 -11.40
N ALA A 341 -16.98 7.81 -11.40
CA ALA A 341 -17.34 8.52 -10.18
C ALA A 341 -18.59 7.96 -9.48
N ASP A 342 -19.38 7.12 -10.13
CA ASP A 342 -20.61 6.55 -9.58
C ASP A 342 -20.77 5.09 -10.00
N TYR A 343 -20.74 4.20 -9.02
CA TYR A 343 -20.82 2.75 -9.22
C TYR A 343 -21.11 2.02 -7.90
N ASP A 344 -21.62 0.80 -8.04
CA ASP A 344 -21.62 -0.22 -7.02
C ASP A 344 -20.64 -1.33 -7.40
N LEU A 345 -19.80 -1.75 -6.45
CA LEU A 345 -18.91 -2.90 -6.58
C LEU A 345 -19.24 -3.89 -5.47
N PHE A 346 -19.60 -5.12 -5.83
CA PHE A 346 -19.89 -6.18 -4.88
C PHE A 346 -18.90 -7.32 -5.06
N LEU A 347 -18.41 -7.89 -3.96
CA LEU A 347 -17.78 -9.21 -4.02
C LEU A 347 -18.86 -10.28 -3.90
N THR A 348 -18.66 -11.39 -4.59
CA THR A 348 -19.66 -12.47 -4.72
C THR A 348 -19.00 -13.81 -4.48
N ALA A 349 -19.68 -14.76 -3.84
CA ALA A 349 -19.12 -16.09 -3.60
C ALA A 349 -20.14 -17.23 -3.79
N GLY A 350 -19.63 -18.46 -3.73
CA GLY A 350 -20.42 -19.69 -3.77
C GLY A 350 -20.93 -20.07 -5.16
N PRO A 351 -21.64 -21.20 -5.30
CA PRO A 351 -22.01 -21.78 -6.60
C PRO A 351 -22.81 -20.85 -7.52
N LYS A 352 -23.48 -19.84 -6.95
CA LYS A 352 -24.31 -18.88 -7.67
C LYS A 352 -23.72 -17.47 -7.74
N TYR A 353 -22.47 -17.26 -7.29
CA TYR A 353 -21.85 -15.94 -7.19
C TYR A 353 -22.78 -14.91 -6.54
N SER A 354 -23.21 -15.23 -5.31
CA SER A 354 -24.10 -14.38 -4.52
C SER A 354 -23.30 -13.52 -3.55
N GLU A 355 -23.70 -12.26 -3.41
CA GLU A 355 -23.17 -11.31 -2.43
C GLU A 355 -23.48 -11.76 -0.99
N GLN A 356 -24.57 -12.52 -0.81
CA GLN A 356 -25.02 -13.05 0.48
C GLN A 356 -24.30 -14.33 0.90
N ALA A 357 -23.47 -14.91 0.02
CA ALA A 357 -22.77 -16.16 0.30
C ALA A 357 -21.36 -15.93 0.90
N LEU A 358 -20.95 -14.67 1.08
CA LEU A 358 -19.67 -14.37 1.72
C LEU A 358 -19.69 -14.76 3.20
N PRO A 359 -18.63 -15.39 3.73
CA PRO A 359 -18.55 -15.76 5.14
C PRO A 359 -18.70 -14.56 6.07
N GLN A 360 -19.31 -14.75 7.24
CA GLN A 360 -19.37 -13.72 8.27
C GLN A 360 -17.95 -13.31 8.70
N GLY A 361 -17.69 -12.01 8.76
CA GLY A 361 -16.37 -11.46 9.11
C GLY A 361 -15.39 -11.33 7.93
N PHE A 362 -15.77 -11.77 6.72
CA PHE A 362 -14.93 -11.66 5.53
C PHE A 362 -14.53 -10.22 5.20
N PHE A 363 -15.48 -9.28 5.26
CA PHE A 363 -15.24 -7.86 5.04
C PHE A 363 -14.89 -7.16 6.35
N VAL A 364 -13.67 -6.64 6.44
CA VAL A 364 -13.18 -5.90 7.62
C VAL A 364 -13.42 -4.41 7.45
N ASP A 365 -12.99 -3.86 6.31
CA ASP A 365 -13.15 -2.45 6.00
C ASP A 365 -13.35 -2.19 4.50
N ARG A 366 -13.98 -1.05 4.20
CA ARG A 366 -14.17 -0.53 2.86
C ARG A 366 -13.91 0.97 2.85
N GLN A 367 -12.96 1.39 2.02
CA GLN A 367 -12.53 2.78 1.93
C GLN A 367 -12.48 3.28 0.48
N ARG A 368 -13.30 4.28 0.14
CA ARG A 368 -13.31 4.92 -1.18
C ARG A 368 -12.42 6.15 -1.17
N ASN A 369 -11.50 6.30 -2.12
CA ASN A 369 -10.61 7.46 -2.16
C ASN A 369 -11.40 8.77 -2.37
N LEU A 370 -11.03 9.83 -1.65
CA LEU A 370 -11.73 11.10 -1.60
C LEU A 370 -11.49 11.95 -2.86
N ASN A 371 -10.27 11.91 -3.38
CA ASN A 371 -9.86 12.69 -4.56
C ASN A 371 -10.18 11.95 -5.86
N ASN A 372 -9.97 10.63 -5.90
CA ASN A 372 -10.33 9.77 -7.01
C ASN A 372 -11.45 8.79 -6.61
N ARG A 373 -12.69 9.22 -6.85
CA ARG A 373 -13.87 8.39 -6.56
C ARG A 373 -13.94 7.09 -7.36
N GLY A 374 -13.15 6.90 -8.41
CA GLY A 374 -12.99 5.63 -9.12
C GLY A 374 -12.17 4.58 -8.38
N LYS A 375 -11.62 4.91 -7.20
CA LYS A 375 -10.76 4.03 -6.40
C LYS A 375 -11.46 3.55 -5.14
N LEU A 376 -11.46 2.24 -4.94
CA LEU A 376 -12.07 1.61 -3.77
C LEU A 376 -11.13 0.56 -3.19
N THR A 377 -10.87 0.64 -1.91
CA THR A 377 -10.03 -0.32 -1.18
C THR A 377 -10.90 -1.20 -0.30
N TYR A 378 -10.76 -2.51 -0.45
CA TYR A 378 -11.30 -3.51 0.46
C TYR A 378 -10.20 -4.09 1.32
N PHE A 379 -10.48 -4.23 2.61
CA PHE A 379 -9.65 -4.96 3.54
C PHE A 379 -10.41 -6.21 3.98
N LEU A 380 -9.80 -7.36 3.75
CA LEU A 380 -10.44 -8.66 3.83
C LEU A 380 -9.72 -9.52 4.87
N ASP A 381 -10.50 -10.25 5.66
CA ASP A 381 -9.97 -11.26 6.55
C ASP A 381 -9.60 -12.51 5.74
N TYR A 382 -8.30 -12.73 5.57
CA TYR A 382 -7.79 -13.81 4.72
C TYR A 382 -8.08 -15.18 5.34
N ASP A 383 -7.98 -15.31 6.66
CA ASP A 383 -8.20 -16.60 7.32
C ASP A 383 -9.68 -17.00 7.26
N ILE A 384 -10.59 -16.04 7.43
CA ILE A 384 -12.03 -16.26 7.23
C ILE A 384 -12.33 -16.57 5.75
N MET A 385 -11.68 -15.87 4.81
CA MET A 385 -11.81 -16.16 3.39
C MET A 385 -11.37 -17.59 3.06
N GLU A 386 -10.18 -17.97 3.50
CA GLU A 386 -9.57 -19.28 3.26
C GLU A 386 -10.45 -20.39 3.87
N ALA A 387 -10.87 -20.26 5.12
CA ALA A 387 -11.69 -21.27 5.79
C ALA A 387 -13.13 -21.34 5.26
N GLY A 388 -13.72 -20.20 4.87
CA GLY A 388 -15.12 -20.10 4.49
C GLY A 388 -15.39 -20.37 3.01
N ILE A 389 -14.54 -19.86 2.11
CA ILE A 389 -14.73 -19.99 0.65
C ILE A 389 -14.14 -21.31 0.13
N ASN A 390 -13.06 -21.82 0.74
CA ASN A 390 -12.42 -23.08 0.34
C ASN A 390 -13.13 -24.32 0.92
N THR A 391 -14.46 -24.36 0.85
CA THR A 391 -15.27 -25.51 1.29
C THR A 391 -15.92 -26.19 0.09
N PRO A 392 -16.18 -27.51 0.13
CA PRO A 392 -16.87 -28.22 -0.95
C PRO A 392 -18.23 -27.58 -1.32
N GLN A 393 -18.94 -27.03 -0.34
CA GLN A 393 -20.23 -26.36 -0.53
C GLN A 393 -20.10 -25.04 -1.30
N MET A 394 -19.03 -24.30 -1.06
CA MET A 394 -18.75 -23.01 -1.70
C MET A 394 -18.04 -23.16 -3.06
N GLN A 395 -17.56 -24.37 -3.38
CA GLN A 395 -16.88 -24.73 -4.63
C GLN A 395 -15.64 -23.86 -4.94
N GLY A 396 -15.14 -23.10 -3.97
CA GLY A 396 -14.11 -22.10 -4.21
C GLY A 396 -14.55 -21.03 -5.20
N HIS A 397 -15.84 -20.71 -5.35
CA HIS A 397 -16.25 -19.66 -6.28
C HIS A 397 -16.17 -18.30 -5.60
N LEU A 398 -15.39 -17.40 -6.18
CA LEU A 398 -15.25 -16.00 -5.78
C LEU A 398 -15.27 -15.12 -7.04
N GLY A 399 -15.88 -13.96 -6.95
CA GLY A 399 -16.04 -13.05 -8.08
C GLY A 399 -16.41 -11.66 -7.62
N PHE A 400 -16.77 -10.82 -8.58
CA PHE A 400 -17.31 -9.50 -8.28
C PHE A 400 -18.34 -9.07 -9.32
N ARG A 401 -19.23 -8.16 -8.91
CA ARG A 401 -20.23 -7.50 -9.75
C ARG A 401 -20.00 -6.00 -9.73
N ILE A 402 -20.08 -5.37 -10.90
CA ILE A 402 -20.01 -3.91 -11.04
C ILE A 402 -21.27 -3.39 -11.71
N ARG A 403 -21.87 -2.37 -11.10
CA ARG A 403 -22.92 -1.56 -11.71
C ARG A 403 -22.43 -0.12 -11.77
N ALA A 404 -22.16 0.40 -12.95
CA ALA A 404 -21.71 1.77 -13.14
C ALA A 404 -22.81 2.63 -13.75
N TYR A 405 -22.83 3.92 -13.42
CA TYR A 405 -23.90 4.83 -13.81
C TYR A 405 -23.47 5.88 -14.84
N PRO A 406 -24.38 6.31 -15.74
CA PRO A 406 -25.72 5.80 -15.99
C PRO A 406 -25.76 4.33 -16.47
N GLU A 407 -26.77 3.60 -16.01
CA GLU A 407 -27.01 2.20 -16.38
C GLU A 407 -27.77 2.09 -17.71
N SER A 408 -27.62 0.96 -18.39
CA SER A 408 -28.40 0.58 -19.56
C SER A 408 -29.92 0.62 -19.27
N SER A 409 -30.68 1.36 -20.07
CA SER A 409 -32.15 1.39 -20.04
C SER A 409 -32.74 1.59 -21.43
N ALA A 410 -34.05 1.39 -21.58
CA ALA A 410 -34.74 1.60 -22.85
C ALA A 410 -34.68 3.06 -23.36
N GLN A 411 -34.33 4.01 -22.50
CA GLN A 411 -34.19 5.44 -22.81
C GLN A 411 -32.74 5.92 -22.77
N ALA A 412 -31.78 5.06 -22.42
CA ALA A 412 -30.38 5.46 -22.25
C ALA A 412 -29.71 5.77 -23.59
N LEU A 413 -29.21 7.00 -23.72
CA LEU A 413 -28.41 7.45 -24.88
C LEU A 413 -26.91 7.26 -24.65
N ALA A 414 -26.47 7.21 -23.39
CA ALA A 414 -25.11 6.87 -23.00
C ALA A 414 -25.14 6.10 -21.68
N TYR A 415 -24.43 4.98 -21.58
CA TYR A 415 -24.55 4.06 -20.44
C TYR A 415 -23.38 3.10 -20.28
N TYR A 416 -23.33 2.44 -19.13
CA TYR A 416 -22.54 1.24 -18.87
C TYR A 416 -23.46 0.02 -18.71
N LYS A 417 -22.92 -1.16 -18.98
CA LYS A 417 -23.59 -2.43 -18.67
C LYS A 417 -23.09 -2.97 -17.33
N VAL A 418 -23.97 -3.67 -16.64
CA VAL A 418 -23.59 -4.49 -15.49
C VAL A 418 -22.57 -5.52 -15.92
N LEU A 419 -21.57 -5.70 -15.08
CA LEU A 419 -20.46 -6.60 -15.29
C LEU A 419 -20.46 -7.62 -14.16
N ASP A 420 -20.44 -8.90 -14.52
CA ASP A 420 -20.33 -10.01 -13.57
C ASP A 420 -19.07 -10.81 -13.90
N PHE A 421 -18.10 -10.77 -12.99
CA PHE A 421 -16.88 -11.56 -13.10
C PHE A 421 -16.97 -12.79 -12.21
N HIS A 422 -16.81 -13.95 -12.82
CA HIS A 422 -16.81 -15.24 -12.14
C HIS A 422 -15.41 -15.86 -12.25
N SER A 423 -14.73 -16.05 -11.12
CA SER A 423 -13.45 -16.76 -11.06
C SER A 423 -13.53 -18.00 -10.17
N SER A 424 -12.59 -18.92 -10.36
CA SER A 424 -12.36 -20.00 -9.41
C SER A 424 -11.36 -19.58 -8.32
N LEU A 425 -11.38 -20.25 -7.16
CA LEU A 425 -10.43 -20.00 -6.09
C LEU A 425 -9.01 -20.38 -6.52
N ALA A 426 -8.86 -21.34 -7.43
CA ALA A 426 -7.55 -21.69 -7.99
C ALA A 426 -6.94 -20.50 -8.74
N ASP A 427 -7.77 -19.66 -9.38
CA ASP A 427 -7.35 -18.42 -10.01
C ASP A 427 -7.12 -17.31 -8.96
N MET A 428 -7.95 -17.26 -7.92
CA MET A 428 -7.85 -16.24 -6.88
C MET A 428 -6.69 -16.47 -5.90
N ASN A 429 -6.34 -17.72 -5.57
CA ASN A 429 -5.17 -18.07 -4.75
C ASN A 429 -3.85 -17.76 -5.48
N GLN A 430 -3.88 -17.56 -6.79
CA GLN A 430 -2.71 -17.03 -7.51
C GLN A 430 -2.54 -15.53 -7.25
N ILE A 431 -3.60 -14.82 -6.86
CA ILE A 431 -3.65 -13.36 -6.89
C ILE A 431 -3.75 -12.76 -5.48
N ILE A 432 -4.63 -13.28 -4.62
CA ILE A 432 -4.83 -12.84 -3.23
C ILE A 432 -4.01 -13.71 -2.29
N HIS A 433 -3.13 -13.08 -1.52
CA HIS A 433 -2.24 -13.73 -0.55
C HIS A 433 -2.36 -13.04 0.81
N PRO A 434 -2.09 -13.75 1.92
CA PRO A 434 -2.11 -13.13 3.24
C PRO A 434 -1.02 -12.06 3.34
N ASN A 435 -1.33 -10.97 4.04
CA ASN A 435 -0.44 -9.82 4.22
C ASN A 435 -0.04 -9.10 2.92
N GLU A 436 -0.81 -9.23 1.84
CA GLU A 436 -0.49 -8.63 0.55
C GLU A 436 -1.62 -7.75 0.01
N THR A 437 -1.22 -6.85 -0.90
CA THR A 437 -2.15 -6.02 -1.68
C THR A 437 -2.34 -6.62 -3.07
N VAL A 438 -3.55 -6.50 -3.61
CA VAL A 438 -3.84 -6.72 -5.02
C VAL A 438 -4.40 -5.43 -5.61
N MET A 439 -3.76 -4.95 -6.67
CA MET A 439 -4.23 -3.82 -7.46
C MET A 439 -5.05 -4.34 -8.61
N VAL A 440 -6.33 -3.97 -8.70
CA VAL A 440 -7.27 -4.43 -9.74
C VAL A 440 -7.77 -3.24 -10.53
N GLU A 441 -7.34 -3.09 -11.78
CA GLU A 441 -7.94 -2.14 -12.73
C GLU A 441 -9.06 -2.82 -13.48
N ILE A 442 -10.22 -2.18 -13.54
CA ILE A 442 -11.36 -2.64 -14.31
C ILE A 442 -11.80 -1.50 -15.23
N MET A 443 -11.71 -1.76 -16.53
CA MET A 443 -12.11 -0.82 -17.58
C MET A 443 -13.45 -1.25 -18.15
N LEU A 444 -14.46 -0.40 -18.00
CA LEU A 444 -15.79 -0.56 -18.60
C LEU A 444 -15.88 0.19 -19.93
N GLN A 445 -16.65 -0.34 -20.86
CA GLN A 445 -16.94 0.37 -22.11
C GLN A 445 -18.07 1.38 -21.93
N ARG A 446 -17.81 2.66 -22.20
CA ARG A 446 -18.84 3.69 -22.27
C ARG A 446 -19.59 3.57 -23.60
N ARG A 447 -20.85 3.14 -23.53
CA ARG A 447 -21.68 2.94 -24.72
C ARG A 447 -22.45 4.21 -25.04
N VAL A 448 -22.45 4.61 -26.31
CA VAL A 448 -23.16 5.81 -26.79
C VAL A 448 -24.00 5.43 -28.00
N ASP A 449 -25.27 5.83 -27.99
CA ASP A 449 -26.20 5.61 -29.10
C ASP A 449 -25.98 6.67 -30.20
N LYS A 450 -26.09 6.28 -31.47
CA LYS A 450 -25.99 7.21 -32.62
C LYS A 450 -27.00 8.36 -32.56
N ALA A 451 -28.10 8.23 -31.82
CA ALA A 451 -29.05 9.30 -31.57
C ALA A 451 -28.43 10.53 -30.90
N VAL A 452 -27.33 10.38 -30.16
CA VAL A 452 -26.65 11.50 -29.47
C VAL A 452 -26.19 12.57 -30.45
N PHE A 453 -25.77 12.18 -31.64
CA PHE A 453 -25.39 13.13 -32.68
C PHE A 453 -25.74 12.61 -34.06
N ARG A 454 -26.58 13.35 -34.79
CA ARG A 454 -26.96 13.04 -36.17
C ARG A 454 -26.83 14.28 -37.04
N ILE A 455 -26.28 14.09 -38.22
CA ILE A 455 -26.25 15.10 -39.28
C ILE A 455 -27.30 14.70 -40.32
N THR A 456 -28.06 15.67 -40.81
CA THR A 456 -29.04 15.46 -41.89
C THR A 456 -28.89 16.57 -42.93
N ASN A 457 -29.13 16.24 -44.20
CA ASN A 457 -29.26 17.21 -45.28
C ASN A 457 -30.71 17.71 -45.44
N ASN A 458 -31.64 17.28 -44.57
CA ASN A 458 -32.98 17.84 -44.51
C ASN A 458 -32.92 19.27 -43.95
N LEU A 459 -33.16 20.25 -44.82
CA LEU A 459 -33.15 21.67 -44.49
C LEU A 459 -34.41 22.13 -43.73
N THR A 460 -35.39 21.24 -43.54
CA THR A 460 -36.58 21.52 -42.73
C THR A 460 -36.26 21.31 -41.25
N PRO A 461 -36.38 22.34 -40.39
CA PRO A 461 -36.17 22.18 -38.95
C PRO A 461 -37.09 21.10 -38.37
N ALA A 462 -36.52 20.17 -37.62
CA ALA A 462 -37.25 19.08 -36.96
C ALA A 462 -36.97 19.06 -35.46
N LYS A 463 -37.90 18.51 -34.68
CA LYS A 463 -37.73 18.35 -33.23
C LYS A 463 -36.64 17.32 -32.94
N ILE A 464 -35.73 17.64 -32.03
CA ILE A 464 -34.71 16.72 -31.54
C ILE A 464 -35.40 15.61 -30.71
N SER A 465 -35.20 14.35 -31.10
CA SER A 465 -35.70 13.18 -30.37
C SER A 465 -34.65 12.66 -29.40
N GLY A 466 -35.02 12.49 -28.13
CA GLY A 466 -34.20 11.82 -27.12
C GLY A 466 -34.32 10.30 -27.11
N LYS A 467 -35.00 9.70 -28.09
CA LYS A 467 -35.15 8.23 -28.16
C LYS A 467 -33.91 7.58 -28.79
N PRO A 468 -33.34 6.54 -28.16
CA PRO A 468 -32.25 5.76 -28.74
C PRO A 468 -32.62 5.14 -30.10
N THR A 469 -31.64 4.99 -30.98
CA THR A 469 -31.77 4.28 -32.25
C THR A 469 -31.55 2.78 -32.11
N GLY A 470 -30.85 2.34 -31.05
CA GLY A 470 -30.39 0.96 -30.86
C GLY A 470 -29.04 0.68 -31.52
N GLU A 471 -28.53 1.63 -32.32
CA GLU A 471 -27.22 1.55 -32.95
C GLU A 471 -26.19 2.32 -32.14
N LYS A 472 -25.03 1.71 -31.91
CA LYS A 472 -23.95 2.29 -31.09
C LYS A 472 -22.93 3.02 -31.94
N VAL A 473 -22.20 3.93 -31.31
CA VAL A 473 -20.94 4.51 -31.78
C VAL A 473 -19.80 3.75 -31.12
N ASP A 474 -18.74 3.47 -31.87
CA ASP A 474 -17.51 2.84 -31.36
C ASP A 474 -16.62 3.85 -30.60
#